data_AF-A0A928DWR3-F1
#
_entry.id   AF-A0A928DWR3-F1
#
_cell.length_a   1.000
_cell.length_b   1.000
_cell.length_c   1.000
_cell.angle_alpha   90.00
_cell.angle_beta   90.00
_cell.angle_gamma   90.00
#
_symmetry.space_group_name_H-M   'P 1'
#
loop_
_entity.id
_entity.type
_entity.pdbx_description
1 polymer ?
#
loop_
_entity_poly.entity_id
_entity_poly.type
_entity_poly.pdbx_seq_one_letter_code
_entity_poly.pdbx_strand_id
1 'polypeptide(L)'
;FIGVSQGGFYGLALGALNSHLSGIVASIPGYCDHGAAALGRSPGGSKLYENAGTPNVRNVGPYFDGVNFARFVKTPIRMTVGFRDPISNPSTVFAAFNQIPAFDKKILCETLLGHETREKHIEAQAWLREKIGIPD
;
A
#
# COMPACT_ATOMS: atom_id res chain seq x y z
N PHE A 1 -8.96 0.20 9.86
CA PHE A 1 -8.75 -0.96 8.95
C PHE A 1 -7.31 -1.41 9.04
N ILE A 2 -7.04 -2.72 9.05
CA ILE A 2 -5.68 -3.28 9.07
C ILE A 2 -5.59 -4.30 7.93
N GLY A 3 -4.56 -4.20 7.09
CA GLY A 3 -4.33 -5.15 6.01
C GLY A 3 -2.85 -5.29 5.65
N VAL A 4 -2.48 -6.48 5.17
CA VAL A 4 -1.12 -6.86 4.78
C VAL A 4 -1.12 -7.31 3.32
N SER A 5 -0.11 -6.93 2.53
CA SER A 5 0.03 -7.34 1.12
C SER A 5 -1.20 -6.95 0.30
N GLN A 6 -1.96 -7.90 -0.25
CA GLN A 6 -3.26 -7.64 -0.90
C GLN A 6 -4.24 -6.91 0.04
N GLY A 7 -4.24 -7.23 1.33
CA GLY A 7 -5.03 -6.50 2.31
C GLY A 7 -4.58 -5.05 2.46
N GLY A 8 -3.29 -4.76 2.28
CA GLY A 8 -2.77 -3.39 2.27
C GLY A 8 -3.32 -2.57 1.09
N PHE A 9 -3.43 -3.19 -0.09
CA PHE A 9 -4.13 -2.61 -1.24
C PHE A 9 -5.60 -2.31 -0.91
N TYR A 10 -6.33 -3.25 -0.31
CA TYR A 10 -7.72 -3.00 0.12
C TYR A 10 -7.81 -1.85 1.12
N GLY A 11 -6.82 -1.67 2.00
CA GLY A 11 -6.74 -0.53 2.90
C GLY A 11 -6.67 0.80 2.16
N LEU A 12 -5.86 0.88 1.09
CA LEU A 12 -5.78 2.07 0.23
C LEU A 12 -7.09 2.31 -0.52
N ALA A 13 -7.68 1.27 -1.12
CA ALA A 13 -8.94 1.37 -1.84
C ALA A 13 -10.10 1.81 -0.93
N LEU A 14 -10.23 1.19 0.25
CA LEU A 14 -11.24 1.58 1.24
C LEU A 14 -10.98 3.01 1.74
N GLY A 15 -9.74 3.40 2.02
CA GLY A 15 -9.40 4.77 2.43
C GLY A 15 -9.72 5.85 1.39
N ALA A 16 -9.70 5.48 0.12
CA ALA A 16 -10.05 6.36 -1.00
C ALA A 16 -11.56 6.49 -1.20
N LEU A 17 -12.30 5.39 -0.97
CA LEU A 17 -13.73 5.29 -1.29
C LEU A 17 -14.66 5.48 -0.07
N ASN A 18 -14.13 5.40 1.14
CA ASN A 18 -14.90 5.44 2.38
C ASN A 18 -14.33 6.48 3.36
N SER A 19 -15.11 7.55 3.60
CA SER A 19 -14.77 8.64 4.52
C SER A 19 -15.01 8.32 6.00
N HIS A 20 -15.54 7.15 6.35
CA HIS A 20 -15.91 6.79 7.72
C HIS A 20 -14.83 5.98 8.47
N LEU A 21 -13.65 5.81 7.89
CA LEU A 21 -12.55 5.12 8.56
C LEU A 21 -11.84 6.05 9.55
N SER A 22 -11.66 5.60 10.80
CA SER A 22 -10.90 6.35 11.82
C SER A 22 -9.37 6.28 11.60
N GLY A 23 -8.90 5.25 10.88
CA GLY A 23 -7.48 5.05 10.58
C GLY A 23 -7.21 3.77 9.79
N ILE A 24 -6.05 3.72 9.13
CA ILE A 24 -5.63 2.63 8.26
C ILE A 24 -4.22 2.17 8.63
N VAL A 25 -4.02 0.86 8.70
CA VAL A 25 -2.70 0.21 8.66
C VAL A 25 -2.61 -0.58 7.37
N ALA A 26 -1.77 -0.12 6.43
CA ALA A 26 -1.55 -0.76 5.14
C ALA A 26 -0.11 -1.27 5.07
N SER A 27 0.09 -2.52 5.48
CA SER A 27 1.42 -3.12 5.56
C SER A 27 1.83 -3.77 4.25
N ILE A 28 3.05 -3.47 3.79
CA ILE A 28 3.65 -3.99 2.55
C ILE A 28 2.63 -4.09 1.40
N PRO A 29 1.90 -3.00 1.08
CA PRO A 29 0.73 -3.08 0.21
C PRO A 29 1.13 -3.55 -1.19
N GLY A 30 0.47 -4.62 -1.64
CA GLY A 30 0.59 -5.13 -3.01
C GLY A 30 -0.18 -4.25 -3.99
N TYR A 31 -0.18 -4.65 -5.26
CA TYR A 31 -0.98 -4.04 -6.34
C TYR A 31 -0.81 -2.51 -6.48
N CYS A 32 0.38 -2.00 -6.19
CA CYS A 32 0.73 -0.59 -6.36
C CYS A 32 1.67 -0.44 -7.56
N ASP A 33 1.45 0.61 -8.36
CA ASP A 33 2.33 1.03 -9.45
C ASP A 33 2.51 -0.04 -10.53
N HIS A 34 1.38 -0.53 -11.06
CA HIS A 34 1.37 -1.57 -12.07
C HIS A 34 2.07 -1.13 -13.37
N GLY A 35 2.10 0.19 -13.63
CA GLY A 35 2.77 0.79 -14.77
C GLY A 35 4.31 0.87 -14.63
N ALA A 36 4.89 0.49 -13.48
CA ALA A 36 6.33 0.58 -13.22
C ALA A 36 7.18 -0.08 -14.32
N ALA A 37 6.77 -1.26 -14.80
CA ALA A 37 7.48 -2.01 -15.84
C ALA A 37 7.61 -1.23 -17.16
N ALA A 38 6.57 -0.47 -17.54
CA ALA A 38 6.60 0.35 -18.75
C ALA A 38 7.61 1.52 -18.66
N LEU A 39 8.06 1.85 -17.45
CA LEU A 39 9.06 2.88 -17.15
C LEU A 39 10.42 2.28 -16.77
N GLY A 40 10.64 0.97 -16.99
CA GLY A 40 11.89 0.29 -16.65
C GLY A 40 12.12 0.08 -15.14
N ARG A 41 11.08 0.22 -14.32
CA ARG A 41 11.13 -0.02 -12.86
C ARG A 41 10.52 -1.38 -12.53
N SER A 42 10.91 -1.97 -11.40
CA SER A 42 10.34 -3.26 -10.98
C SER A 42 8.86 -3.09 -10.57
N PRO A 43 7.91 -3.83 -11.18
CA PRO A 43 6.49 -3.80 -10.78
C PRO A 43 6.21 -4.64 -9.52
N GLY A 44 7.26 -5.18 -8.88
CA GLY A 44 7.13 -6.12 -7.78
C GLY A 44 6.55 -7.45 -8.28
N GLY A 45 5.70 -8.08 -7.48
CA GLY A 45 5.02 -9.31 -7.80
C GLY A 45 3.76 -9.12 -8.66
N SER A 46 3.42 -7.88 -9.04
CA SER A 46 2.30 -7.63 -9.95
C SER A 46 2.67 -8.05 -11.37
N LYS A 47 2.12 -9.18 -11.80
CA LYS A 47 2.24 -9.67 -13.18
C LYS A 47 1.22 -9.08 -14.14
N LEU A 48 0.43 -8.10 -13.68
CA LEU A 48 -0.71 -7.57 -14.45
C LEU A 48 -0.26 -7.09 -15.83
N TYR A 49 0.91 -6.46 -15.91
CA TYR A 49 1.49 -5.93 -17.15
C TYR A 49 2.53 -6.86 -17.81
N GLU A 50 2.83 -8.02 -17.23
CA GLU A 50 3.68 -9.04 -17.91
C GLU A 50 2.96 -9.64 -19.13
N ASN A 51 1.61 -9.68 -19.10
CA ASN A 51 0.75 -10.07 -20.22
C ASN A 51 0.13 -8.85 -20.94
N ALA A 52 0.84 -7.72 -21.00
CA ALA A 52 0.37 -6.45 -21.58
C ALA A 52 0.07 -6.47 -23.10
N GLY A 53 0.13 -7.63 -23.75
CA GLY A 53 -0.36 -7.84 -25.12
C GLY A 53 -1.89 -7.79 -25.24
N THR A 54 -2.63 -7.75 -24.13
CA THR A 54 -4.08 -7.54 -24.14
C THR A 54 -4.40 -6.04 -23.98
N PRO A 55 -5.05 -5.39 -24.98
CA PRO A 55 -5.42 -3.96 -24.90
C PRO A 55 -6.20 -3.59 -23.64
N ASN A 56 -6.93 -4.54 -23.07
CA ASN A 56 -7.76 -4.34 -21.89
C ASN A 56 -6.94 -4.08 -20.62
N VAL A 57 -5.74 -4.64 -20.45
CA VAL A 57 -4.96 -4.46 -19.21
C VAL A 57 -4.49 -3.02 -19.05
N ARG A 58 -4.05 -2.35 -20.13
CA ARG A 58 -3.62 -0.95 -20.06
C ARG A 58 -4.77 0.01 -19.73
N ASN A 59 -5.98 -0.33 -20.19
CA ASN A 59 -7.16 0.49 -19.96
C ASN A 59 -7.80 0.22 -18.59
N VAL A 60 -7.81 -1.04 -18.14
CA VAL A 60 -8.51 -1.47 -16.91
C VAL A 60 -7.58 -1.51 -15.70
N GLY A 61 -6.31 -1.90 -15.89
CA GLY A 61 -5.32 -2.00 -14.82
C GLY A 61 -5.18 -0.76 -13.95
N PRO A 62 -5.20 0.48 -14.50
CA PRO A 62 -5.17 1.69 -13.69
C PRO A 62 -6.32 1.83 -12.68
N TYR A 63 -7.49 1.21 -12.93
CA TYR A 63 -8.62 1.23 -11.97
C TYR A 63 -8.38 0.34 -10.74
N PHE A 64 -7.39 -0.55 -10.78
CA PHE A 64 -7.02 -1.45 -9.70
C PHE A 64 -5.60 -1.18 -9.18
N ASP A 65 -5.07 0.02 -9.43
CA ASP A 65 -3.76 0.44 -8.96
C ASP A 65 -3.88 1.16 -7.60
N GLY A 66 -3.20 0.63 -6.59
CA GLY A 66 -3.13 1.24 -5.25
C GLY A 66 -2.63 2.68 -5.26
N VAL A 67 -1.75 3.06 -6.19
CA VAL A 67 -1.26 4.45 -6.35
C VAL A 67 -2.40 5.39 -6.76
N ASN A 68 -3.33 4.89 -7.59
CA ASN A 68 -4.47 5.67 -8.05
C ASN A 68 -5.55 5.82 -6.97
N PHE A 69 -5.67 4.87 -6.04
CA PHE A 69 -6.49 5.06 -4.84
C PHE A 69 -5.80 5.98 -3.82
N ALA A 70 -4.50 5.82 -3.61
CA ALA A 70 -3.72 6.55 -2.61
C ALA A 70 -3.92 8.08 -2.67
N ARG A 71 -4.04 8.66 -3.87
CA ARG A 71 -4.28 10.11 -4.09
C ARG A 71 -5.55 10.66 -3.42
N PHE A 72 -6.50 9.80 -3.05
CA PHE A 72 -7.75 10.20 -2.40
C PHE A 72 -7.79 9.88 -0.89
N VAL A 73 -6.76 9.21 -0.37
CA VAL A 73 -6.71 8.79 1.04
C VAL A 73 -6.43 9.99 1.94
N LYS A 74 -7.49 10.54 2.55
CA LYS A 74 -7.40 11.61 3.57
C LYS A 74 -7.38 11.08 5.00
N THR A 75 -7.80 9.84 5.18
CA THR A 75 -7.83 9.13 6.46
C THR A 75 -6.41 8.96 7.02
N PRO A 76 -6.20 9.14 8.33
CA PRO A 76 -4.91 8.85 8.98
C PRO A 76 -4.41 7.45 8.65
N ILE A 77 -3.13 7.32 8.32
CA ILE A 77 -2.58 6.06 7.82
C ILE A 77 -1.16 5.79 8.32
N ARG A 78 -0.90 4.51 8.60
CA ARG A 78 0.43 3.94 8.76
C ARG A 78 0.68 2.91 7.67
N MET A 79 1.77 3.07 6.94
CA MET A 79 2.24 2.09 5.97
C MET A 79 3.49 1.41 6.51
N THR A 80 3.72 0.15 6.12
CA THR A 80 4.99 -0.52 6.39
C THR A 80 5.63 -0.98 5.08
N VAL A 81 6.95 -1.06 5.05
CA VAL A 81 7.72 -1.50 3.89
C VAL A 81 8.92 -2.33 4.31
N GLY A 82 9.11 -3.48 3.65
CA GLY A 82 10.33 -4.29 3.76
C GLY A 82 11.29 -3.93 2.64
N PHE A 83 12.54 -3.55 2.95
CA PHE A 83 13.47 -3.08 1.91
C PHE A 83 14.00 -4.21 1.01
N ARG A 84 13.88 -5.46 1.45
CA ARG A 84 14.25 -6.65 0.68
C ARG A 84 13.03 -7.34 0.08
N ASP A 85 11.85 -6.72 0.13
CA ASP A 85 10.60 -7.31 -0.37
C ASP A 85 10.64 -7.43 -1.91
N PRO A 86 10.61 -8.65 -2.48
CA PRO A 86 10.60 -8.82 -3.93
C PRO A 86 9.18 -8.71 -4.53
N ILE A 87 8.14 -8.78 -3.70
CA ILE A 87 6.73 -8.82 -4.10
C ILE A 87 6.11 -7.42 -4.03
N SER A 88 6.17 -6.77 -2.87
CA SER A 88 5.73 -5.39 -2.68
C SER A 88 6.95 -4.52 -2.52
N ASN A 89 7.73 -4.43 -3.61
CA ASN A 89 9.05 -3.81 -3.54
C ASN A 89 8.96 -2.35 -3.06
N PRO A 90 10.04 -1.82 -2.46
CA PRO A 90 9.99 -0.47 -1.88
C PRO A 90 9.56 0.60 -2.87
N SER A 91 9.96 0.51 -4.14
CA SER A 91 9.61 1.52 -5.13
C SER A 91 8.10 1.63 -5.35
N THR A 92 7.37 0.51 -5.39
CA THR A 92 5.92 0.51 -5.58
C THR A 92 5.19 0.96 -4.32
N VAL A 93 5.66 0.55 -3.14
CA VAL A 93 5.10 0.97 -1.85
C VAL A 93 5.29 2.48 -1.63
N PHE A 94 6.48 3.00 -1.93
CA PHE A 94 6.75 4.44 -1.86
C PHE A 94 6.00 5.22 -2.93
N ALA A 95 5.80 4.67 -4.14
CA ALA A 95 4.96 5.30 -5.15
C ALA A 95 3.54 5.54 -4.62
N ALA A 96 2.94 4.57 -3.93
CA ALA A 96 1.63 4.75 -3.30
C ALA A 96 1.69 5.77 -2.14
N PHE A 97 2.62 5.60 -1.19
CA PHE A 97 2.75 6.48 -0.02
C PHE A 97 2.92 7.96 -0.38
N ASN A 98 3.70 8.24 -1.43
CA ASN A 98 3.98 9.60 -1.88
C ASN A 98 2.75 10.31 -2.45
N GLN A 99 1.75 9.58 -2.95
CA GLN A 99 0.51 10.18 -3.45
C GLN A 99 -0.50 10.50 -2.35
N ILE A 100 -0.34 9.96 -1.14
CA ILE A 100 -1.33 10.11 -0.06
C ILE A 100 -1.40 11.57 0.44
N PRO A 101 -2.56 12.25 0.41
CA PRO A 101 -2.71 13.61 0.92
C PRO A 101 -3.03 13.71 2.42
N ALA A 102 -3.29 12.59 3.11
CA ALA A 102 -3.57 12.58 4.54
C ALA A 102 -2.47 13.31 5.34
N PHE A 103 -2.89 14.22 6.23
CA PHE A 103 -1.97 14.98 7.09
C PHE A 103 -1.24 14.07 8.08
N ASP A 104 -1.96 13.13 8.69
CA ASP A 104 -1.41 12.13 9.61
C ASP A 104 -1.06 10.84 8.85
N LYS A 105 0.01 10.89 8.04
CA LYS A 105 0.60 9.73 7.36
C LYS A 105 2.02 9.45 7.85
N LYS A 106 2.38 8.17 8.03
CA LYS A 106 3.76 7.75 8.32
C LYS A 106 4.03 6.41 7.64
N ILE A 107 5.25 6.24 7.13
CA ILE A 107 5.75 4.95 6.64
C ILE A 107 6.82 4.43 7.60
N LEU A 108 6.71 3.16 7.96
CA LEU A 108 7.60 2.47 8.88
C LEU A 108 8.43 1.46 8.09
N CYS A 109 9.75 1.63 8.14
CA CYS A 109 10.69 0.86 7.31
C CYS A 109 11.31 -0.29 8.09
N GLU A 110 11.29 -1.48 7.50
CA GLU A 110 11.96 -2.69 7.98
C GLU A 110 13.09 -3.04 6.99
N THR A 111 14.30 -2.59 7.27
CA THR A 111 15.40 -2.59 6.29
C THR A 111 15.88 -4.00 5.91
N LEU A 112 15.68 -4.99 6.77
CA LEU A 112 16.14 -6.36 6.58
C LEU A 112 15.04 -7.33 6.13
N LEU A 113 13.77 -6.90 6.13
CA LEU A 113 12.65 -7.79 5.83
C LEU A 113 12.33 -7.85 4.34
N GLY A 114 11.91 -9.06 3.93
CA GLY A 114 11.30 -9.34 2.64
C GLY A 114 9.79 -9.08 2.66
N HIS A 115 9.03 -10.00 2.06
CA HIS A 115 7.57 -9.95 2.05
C HIS A 115 6.95 -10.53 3.34
N GLU A 116 7.24 -9.90 4.48
CA GLU A 116 6.74 -10.31 5.78
C GLU A 116 6.49 -9.10 6.71
N THR A 117 5.84 -9.33 7.85
CA THR A 117 5.54 -8.31 8.86
C THR A 117 6.15 -8.67 10.21
N ARG A 118 6.80 -7.71 10.88
CA ARG A 118 7.33 -7.86 12.24
C ARG A 118 7.00 -6.62 13.10
N GLU A 119 8.02 -6.03 13.72
CA GLU A 119 7.91 -5.00 14.74
C GLU A 119 7.16 -3.77 14.22
N LYS A 120 7.44 -3.33 13.00
CA LYS A 120 6.78 -2.14 12.43
C LYS A 120 5.31 -2.34 12.10
N HIS A 121 4.91 -3.57 11.81
CA HIS A 121 3.49 -3.89 11.67
C HIS A 121 2.78 -3.81 13.02
N ILE A 122 3.39 -4.37 14.06
CA ILE A 122 2.85 -4.33 15.43
C ILE A 122 2.78 -2.87 15.93
N GLU A 123 3.83 -2.06 15.72
CA GLU A 123 3.85 -0.63 16.03
C GLU A 123 2.68 0.11 15.36
N ALA A 124 2.41 -0.17 14.08
CA ALA A 124 1.32 0.44 13.35
C ALA A 124 -0.06 0.01 13.88
N GLN A 125 -0.21 -1.25 14.28
CA GLN A 125 -1.45 -1.77 14.86
C GLN A 125 -1.73 -1.13 16.23
N ALA A 126 -0.73 -1.03 17.10
CA ALA A 126 -0.83 -0.39 18.41
C ALA A 126 -1.25 1.09 18.26
N TRP A 127 -0.63 1.83 17.33
CA TRP A 127 -1.05 3.20 17.00
C TRP A 127 -2.54 3.28 16.62
N LEU A 128 -3.03 2.35 15.81
CA LEU A 128 -4.43 2.38 15.40
C LEU A 128 -5.36 2.07 16.58
N ARG A 129 -5.00 1.11 17.43
CA ARG A 129 -5.73 0.72 18.65
C ARG A 129 -5.87 1.90 19.61
N GLU A 130 -4.76 2.57 19.91
CA GLU A 130 -4.73 3.79 20.71
C GLU A 130 -5.66 4.86 20.12
N LYS A 131 -5.58 5.09 18.81
CA LYS A 131 -6.39 6.10 18.11
C LYS A 131 -7.89 5.86 18.21
N ILE A 132 -8.33 4.60 18.34
CA ILE A 132 -9.75 4.24 18.48
C ILE A 132 -10.15 3.89 19.93
N GLY A 133 -9.26 4.11 20.90
CA GLY A 133 -9.53 3.90 22.32
C GLY A 133 -9.64 2.44 22.74
N ILE A 134 -9.02 1.51 22.02
CA ILE A 134 -8.96 0.09 22.40
C ILE A 134 -7.58 -0.18 23.01
N PRO A 135 -7.48 -0.69 24.25
CA PRO A 135 -6.19 -1.05 24.85
C PRO A 135 -5.53 -2.23 24.15
N ASP A 136 -4.22 -2.39 24.38
CA ASP A 136 -3.38 -3.46 23.82
C ASP A 136 -3.82 -4.86 24.26
#